data_AF-A0A0B1S0R4-F1
#
_entry.id   AF-A0A0B1S0R4-F1
#
_cell.length_a   1.000
_cell.length_b   1.000
_cell.length_c   1.000
_cell.angle_alpha   90.00
_cell.angle_beta   90.00
_cell.angle_gamma   90.00
#
_symmetry.space_group_name_H-M   'P 1'
#
loop_
_entity.id
_entity.type
_entity.pdbx_description
1 polymer ?
#
loop_
_entity_poly.entity_id
_entity_poly.type
_entity_poly.pdbx_seq_one_letter_code
_entity_poly.pdbx_strand_id
1 'polypeptide(L)'
;MFLSGAVEMRKDSEARVLALGMGGGFVNSFLHHNFPQMNITVVELEPKMAEIAKKWFDLELDRRHHLHIGDAMEFVRDAVAQGVLPISDKGRKSGREAAPQVVVAYLT
;
A
#
# COMPACT_ATOMS: atom_id res chain seq x y z
N MET A 1 -8.11 -2.44 -16.46
CA MET A 1 -8.21 -1.00 -16.08
C MET A 1 -8.54 -0.96 -14.60
N PHE A 2 -7.67 -0.37 -13.78
CA PHE A 2 -7.92 -0.14 -12.36
C PHE A 2 -8.53 1.25 -12.22
N LEU A 3 -9.66 1.39 -11.54
CA LEU A 3 -10.36 2.66 -11.36
C LEU A 3 -10.42 2.97 -9.85
N SER A 4 -10.02 4.18 -9.47
CA SER A 4 -10.17 4.69 -8.11
C SER A 4 -11.11 5.88 -8.15
N GLY A 5 -12.08 5.91 -7.22
CA GLY A 5 -12.93 7.08 -6.99
C GLY A 5 -12.30 8.13 -6.07
N ALA A 6 -11.18 7.79 -5.43
CA ALA A 6 -10.49 8.65 -4.47
C ALA A 6 -9.28 9.37 -5.08
N VAL A 7 -8.54 8.67 -5.95
CA VAL A 7 -7.32 9.18 -6.61
C VAL A 7 -7.53 9.12 -8.12
N GLU A 8 -7.16 10.19 -8.82
CA GLU A 8 -7.08 10.15 -10.29
C GLU A 8 -5.96 9.18 -10.71
N MET A 9 -6.24 8.25 -11.62
CA MET A 9 -5.26 7.22 -12.03
C MET A 9 -4.35 7.73 -13.15
N ARG A 10 -3.44 8.66 -12.81
CA ARG A 10 -2.37 9.15 -13.68
C ARG A 10 -0.99 8.84 -13.10
N LYS A 11 0.03 8.74 -13.97
CA LYS A 11 1.41 8.39 -13.57
C LYS A 11 2.02 9.34 -12.54
N ASP A 12 1.61 10.60 -12.53
CA ASP A 12 2.08 11.66 -11.63
C ASP A 12 1.26 11.76 -10.32
N SER A 13 0.23 10.93 -10.15
CA SER A 13 -0.65 10.99 -8.99
C SER A 13 0.08 10.64 -7.70
N GLU A 14 0.04 11.57 -6.76
CA GLU A 14 0.55 11.38 -5.41
C GLU A 14 -0.56 10.80 -4.52
N ALA A 15 -0.31 9.64 -3.92
CA ALA A 15 -1.23 9.04 -2.96
C ALA A 15 -0.47 8.20 -1.93
N ARG A 16 -0.98 8.19 -0.70
CA ARG A 16 -0.57 7.21 0.31
C ARG A 16 -1.63 6.11 0.32
N VAL A 17 -1.24 4.91 -0.04
CA VAL A 17 -2.12 3.76 -0.26
C VAL A 17 -1.90 2.76 0.87
N LEU A 18 -2.97 2.37 1.55
CA LEU A 18 -2.99 1.23 2.46
C LEU A 18 -3.79 0.09 1.83
N ALA A 19 -3.12 -0.97 1.42
CA ALA A 19 -3.74 -2.19 0.91
C ALA A 19 -3.89 -3.21 2.04
N LEU A 20 -5.12 -3.60 2.34
CA LEU A 20 -5.44 -4.63 3.33
C LEU A 20 -5.73 -5.94 2.59
N GLY A 21 -4.80 -6.89 2.68
CA GLY A 21 -4.72 -8.05 1.81
C GLY A 21 -3.84 -7.76 0.58
N MET A 22 -2.85 -8.62 0.35
CA MET A 22 -1.99 -8.58 -0.82
C MET A 22 -2.47 -9.54 -1.91
N GLY A 23 -3.03 -10.69 -1.49
CA GLY A 23 -3.30 -11.83 -2.36
C GLY A 23 -2.01 -12.26 -3.07
N GLY A 24 -2.06 -12.45 -4.39
CA GLY A 24 -0.88 -12.77 -5.20
C GLY A 24 0.11 -11.61 -5.41
N GLY A 25 -0.22 -10.37 -5.00
CA GLY A 25 0.68 -9.21 -5.14
C GLY A 25 0.62 -8.47 -6.46
N PHE A 26 -0.09 -8.97 -7.48
CA PHE A 26 -0.19 -8.34 -8.81
C PHE A 26 -0.62 -6.86 -8.76
N VAL A 27 -1.69 -6.54 -8.01
CA VAL A 27 -2.19 -5.16 -7.92
C VAL A 27 -1.16 -4.24 -7.25
N ASN A 28 -0.49 -4.73 -6.21
CA ASN A 28 0.52 -3.97 -5.47
C ASN A 28 1.74 -3.67 -6.35
N SER A 29 2.24 -4.67 -7.06
CA SER A 29 3.33 -4.51 -8.03
C SER A 29 2.92 -3.59 -9.19
N PHE A 30 1.70 -3.73 -9.72
CA PHE A 30 1.18 -2.85 -10.75
C PHE A 30 1.14 -1.40 -10.28
N LEU A 31 0.61 -1.15 -9.08
CA LEU A 31 0.53 0.20 -8.52
C LEU A 31 1.94 0.79 -8.33
N HIS A 32 2.86 0.00 -7.78
CA HIS A 32 4.24 0.43 -7.53
C HIS A 32 4.99 0.84 -8.80
N HIS A 33 4.85 0.04 -9.86
CA HIS A 33 5.52 0.25 -11.15
C HIS A 33 4.91 1.41 -11.95
N ASN A 34 3.58 1.52 -11.97
CA ASN A 34 2.88 2.47 -12.86
C ASN A 34 2.66 3.84 -12.22
N PHE A 35 2.69 3.94 -10.89
CA PHE A 35 2.46 5.18 -10.15
C PHE A 35 3.65 5.49 -9.23
N PRO A 36 4.77 6.00 -9.78
CA PRO A 36 6.02 6.22 -9.06
C PRO A 36 5.94 7.24 -7.90
N GLN A 37 4.87 8.02 -7.81
CA GLN A 37 4.63 8.96 -6.71
C GLN A 37 3.74 8.41 -5.59
N MET A 38 3.24 7.17 -5.73
CA MET A 38 2.48 6.53 -4.67
C MET A 38 3.40 5.91 -3.62
N ASN A 39 2.97 6.01 -2.37
CA ASN A 39 3.56 5.32 -1.23
C ASN A 39 2.57 4.26 -0.75
N ILE A 40 2.91 2.99 -0.96
CA ILE A 40 2.04 1.84 -0.79
C ILE A 40 2.50 1.09 0.45
N THR A 41 1.58 0.83 1.37
CA THR A 41 1.77 -0.08 2.50
C THR A 41 0.77 -1.20 2.36
N VAL A 42 1.25 -2.43 2.30
CA VAL A 42 0.44 -3.64 2.17
C VAL A 42 0.45 -4.37 3.50
N VAL A 43 -0.71 -4.77 4.00
CA VAL A 43 -0.86 -5.65 5.14
C VAL A 43 -1.31 -7.01 4.63
N GLU A 44 -0.52 -8.04 4.87
CA GLU A 44 -0.80 -9.41 4.41
C GLU A 44 -0.76 -10.38 5.59
N LEU A 45 -1.73 -11.27 5.67
CA LEU A 45 -1.83 -12.21 6.78
C LEU A 45 -0.76 -13.30 6.68
N GLU A 46 -0.56 -13.85 5.48
CA GLU A 46 0.22 -15.07 5.28
C GLU A 46 1.60 -14.77 4.65
N PRO A 47 2.72 -14.98 5.38
CA PRO A 47 4.06 -14.69 4.85
C PRO A 47 4.39 -15.44 3.56
N LYS A 48 3.81 -16.63 3.35
CA LYS A 48 3.98 -17.42 2.12
C LYS A 48 3.44 -16.70 0.88
N MET A 49 2.41 -15.87 1.02
CA MET A 49 1.90 -15.07 -0.09
C MET A 49 2.92 -14.02 -0.52
N ALA A 50 3.67 -13.44 0.42
CA ALA A 50 4.76 -12.51 0.12
C ALA A 50 5.86 -13.16 -0.72
N GLU A 51 6.20 -14.42 -0.42
CA GLU A 51 7.17 -15.18 -1.22
C GLU A 51 6.65 -15.43 -2.65
N ILE A 52 5.38 -15.80 -2.79
CA ILE A 52 4.73 -15.98 -4.09
C ILE A 52 4.73 -14.67 -4.89
N ALA A 53 4.35 -13.57 -4.26
CA ALA A 53 4.31 -12.26 -4.89
C ALA A 53 5.68 -11.80 -5.38
N LYS A 54 6.73 -11.97 -4.56
CA LYS A 54 8.11 -11.66 -4.96
C LYS A 54 8.59 -12.54 -6.11
N LYS A 55 8.25 -13.82 -6.09
CA LYS A 55 8.74 -14.78 -7.09
C LYS A 55 8.03 -14.66 -8.44
N TRP A 56 6.73 -14.39 -8.44
CA TRP A 56 5.88 -14.53 -9.64
C TRP A 56 5.24 -13.24 -10.11
N PHE A 57 5.15 -12.22 -9.25
CA PHE A 57 4.42 -10.98 -9.53
C PHE A 57 5.30 -9.75 -9.35
N ASP A 58 6.62 -9.90 -9.30
CA ASP A 58 7.58 -8.80 -9.30
C ASP A 58 7.31 -7.79 -8.16
N LEU A 59 6.99 -8.32 -6.97
CA LEU A 59 6.77 -7.51 -5.79
C LEU A 59 8.10 -6.94 -5.29
N GLU A 60 8.39 -5.71 -5.71
CA GLU A 60 9.54 -4.94 -5.24
C GLU A 60 9.17 -4.14 -3.98
N LEU A 61 9.90 -4.36 -2.88
CA LEU A 61 9.75 -3.57 -1.66
C LEU A 61 10.88 -2.54 -1.58
N ASP A 62 10.51 -1.28 -1.35
CA ASP A 62 11.45 -0.16 -1.32
C ASP A 62 10.96 0.95 -0.37
N ARG A 63 11.45 2.18 -0.55
CA ARG A 63 11.05 3.35 0.25
C ARG A 63 9.59 3.80 0.04
N ARG A 64 8.93 3.27 -0.98
CA ARG A 64 7.59 3.64 -1.44
C ARG A 64 6.66 2.42 -1.48
N HIS A 65 7.15 1.23 -1.18
CA HIS A 65 6.37 0.01 -1.18
C HIS A 65 6.77 -0.88 -0.02
N HIS A 66 5.88 -0.95 0.96
CA HIS A 66 6.11 -1.55 2.26
C HIS A 66 5.18 -2.74 2.44
N LEU A 67 5.64 -3.76 3.16
CA LEU A 67 4.87 -4.95 3.49
C LEU A 67 4.90 -5.18 5.00
N HIS A 68 3.73 -5.29 5.59
CA HIS A 68 3.51 -5.71 6.97
C HIS A 68 2.86 -7.09 6.96
N ILE A 69 3.46 -8.05 7.66
CA ILE A 69 2.87 -9.37 7.84
C ILE A 69 2.09 -9.40 9.15
N GLY A 70 0.77 -9.59 9.09
CA GLY A 70 -0.09 -9.60 10.26
C GLY A 70 -1.57 -9.41 9.94
N ASP A 71 -2.40 -9.41 10.98
CA ASP A 71 -3.83 -9.20 10.86
C ASP A 71 -4.15 -7.73 10.52
N ALA A 72 -4.89 -7.53 9.43
CA ALA A 72 -5.26 -6.21 8.94
C ALA A 72 -6.16 -5.42 9.90
N MET A 73 -7.02 -6.10 10.66
CA MET A 73 -7.91 -5.47 11.63
C MET A 73 -7.14 -5.01 12.86
N GLU A 74 -6.20 -5.82 13.35
CA GLU A 74 -5.27 -5.42 14.43
C GLU A 74 -4.42 -4.23 14.00
N PHE A 75 -3.83 -4.29 12.81
CA PHE A 75 -3.04 -3.18 12.25
C PHE A 75 -3.83 -1.86 12.21
N VAL A 76 -5.08 -1.89 11.74
CA VAL A 76 -5.94 -0.69 11.69
C VAL A 76 -6.35 -0.24 13.10
N ARG A 77 -6.69 -1.15 14.01
CA ARG A 77 -7.04 -0.80 15.40
C ARG A 77 -5.88 -0.10 16.10
N ASP A 78 -4.67 -0.64 15.96
CA ASP A 78 -3.47 -0.06 16.56
C ASP A 78 -3.17 1.32 15.98
N ALA A 79 -3.30 1.48 14.66
CA ALA A 79 -3.14 2.76 14.01
C ALA A 79 -4.15 3.81 14.49
N VAL A 80 -5.42 3.41 14.64
CA VAL A 80 -6.47 4.30 15.17
C VAL A 80 -6.19 4.68 16.62
N ALA A 81 -5.78 3.72 17.46
CA ALA A 81 -5.43 3.97 18.85
C ALA A 81 -4.24 4.92 19.02
N GLN A 82 -3.27 4.84 18.11
CA GLN A 82 -2.09 5.71 18.07
C GLN A 82 -2.35 7.05 17.37
N GLY A 83 -3.49 7.20 16.69
CA GLY A 83 -3.81 8.38 15.87
C GLY A 83 -2.91 8.55 14.64
N VAL A 84 -2.16 7.51 14.26
CA VAL A 84 -1.19 7.53 13.16
C VAL A 84 -1.28 6.21 12.40
N LEU A 85 -1.51 6.27 11.08
CA LEU A 85 -1.31 5.11 10.22
C LEU A 85 0.19 4.87 10.04
N PRO A 86 0.75 3.68 10.31
CA PRO A 86 2.16 3.38 10.11
C PRO A 86 2.45 3.09 8.63
N ILE A 87 2.03 4.02 7.77
CA ILE A 87 2.47 4.18 6.39
C ILE A 87 3.88 4.80 6.44
N SER A 88 4.90 4.11 5.95
CA SER A 88 6.29 4.56 6.11
C SER A 88 6.51 5.89 5.37
N ASP A 89 6.65 6.98 6.14
CA ASP A 89 6.64 8.36 5.65
C ASP A 89 8.06 8.96 5.49
N LYS A 90 9.09 8.11 5.28
CA LYS A 90 10.48 8.58 5.15
C LYS A 90 10.75 9.23 3.79
N GLY A 91 10.15 10.39 3.51
CA GLY A 91 10.43 11.07 2.24
C GLY A 91 9.91 12.47 1.92
N ARG A 92 9.02 13.14 2.67
CA ARG A 92 8.50 14.45 2.23
C ARG A 92 8.54 15.54 3.30
N LYS A 93 9.19 16.66 2.96
CA LYS A 93 9.16 17.92 3.73
C LYS A 93 7.79 18.59 3.59
N SER A 94 7.39 19.22 4.68
CA SER A 94 6.20 20.05 4.87
C SER A 94 5.73 20.82 3.61
N GLY A 95 4.51 20.51 3.16
CA GLY A 95 3.78 21.26 2.16
C GLY A 95 2.49 20.53 1.84
N ARG A 96 1.36 21.00 2.39
CA ARG A 96 0.01 20.39 2.39
C ARG A 96 0.03 18.88 2.63
N GLU A 97 -0.25 18.48 3.87
CA GLU A 97 -0.47 17.09 4.24
C GLU A 97 -1.60 16.51 3.36
N ALA A 98 -1.24 15.77 2.30
CA ALA A 98 -2.20 15.02 1.52
C ALA A 98 -2.74 13.94 2.45
N ALA A 99 -4.04 14.01 2.77
CA ALA A 99 -4.69 13.02 3.61
C ALA A 99 -4.41 11.62 3.04
N PRO A 100 -4.02 10.65 3.88
CA PRO A 100 -3.79 9.29 3.41
C PRO A 100 -5.07 8.77 2.75
N GLN A 101 -4.93 8.25 1.53
CA GLN A 101 -6.05 7.75 0.75
C GLN A 101 -6.11 6.24 0.88
N VAL A 102 -7.02 5.76 1.72
CA VAL A 102 -7.16 4.33 1.98
C VAL A 102 -7.80 3.68 0.75
N VAL A 103 -7.01 2.89 0.01
CA VAL A 103 -7.50 2.05 -1.07
C VAL A 103 -7.54 0.62 -0.56
N VAL A 104 -8.71 0.20 -0.08
CA VAL A 104 -8.93 -1.17 0.40
C VAL A 104 -8.97 -2.11 -0.80
N ALA A 105 -7.89 -2.85 -1.03
CA ALA A 105 -7.83 -3.89 -2.05
C ALA A 105 -8.18 -5.25 -1.43
N TYR A 106 -9.47 -5.59 -1.37
CA TYR A 106 -9.89 -6.97 -1.06
C TYR A 106 -9.56 -7.89 -2.23
N LEU A 107 -8.79 -8.96 -2.00
CA LEU A 107 -8.93 -10.20 -2.76
C LEU A 107 -8.59 -11.43 -1.89
N THR A 108 -9.66 -12.21 -1.63
CA THR A 108 -9.83 -13.52 -0.96
C THR A 108 -9.62 -13.60 0.55
#